data_AF-A0A963WB97-F1
#
_entry.id   AF-A0A963WB97-F1
#
_cell.length_a   1.000
_cell.length_b   1.000
_cell.length_c   1.000
_cell.angle_alpha   90.00
_cell.angle_beta   90.00
_cell.angle_gamma   90.00
#
_symmetry.space_group_name_H-M   'P 1'
#
loop_
_entity.id
_entity.type
_entity.pdbx_description
1 polymer ?
#
loop_
_entity_poly.entity_id
_entity_poly.type
_entity_poly.pdbx_seq_one_letter_code
_entity_poly.pdbx_strand_id
1 'polypeptide(L)'
;MRWAALGEAGQVVAMLAGLEPEQPSKDIRNFPALIRDADAWRRDLADAGCAELAAVMEPGISALLAINARGADCKPAALALWREFIAARAAMLELLPPSGTLGPRRSA
;
A
#
# COMPACT_ATOMS: atom_id res chain seq x y z
N MET A 1 10.97 -2.30 -5.89
CA MET A 1 9.63 -1.79 -5.49
C MET A 1 8.46 -2.66 -5.98
N ARG A 2 7.49 -3.02 -5.10
CA ARG A 2 6.30 -3.86 -5.39
C ARG A 2 4.95 -3.14 -5.17
N TRP A 3 4.93 -1.82 -5.29
CA TRP A 3 3.81 -0.97 -4.87
C TRP A 3 2.43 -1.33 -5.46
N ALA A 4 2.36 -1.60 -6.78
CA ALA A 4 1.09 -1.95 -7.42
C ALA A 4 0.49 -3.25 -6.86
N ALA A 5 1.32 -4.28 -6.67
CA ALA A 5 0.90 -5.56 -6.11
C ALA A 5 0.41 -5.42 -4.66
N LEU A 6 1.04 -4.53 -3.86
CA LEU A 6 0.54 -4.19 -2.53
C LEU A 6 -0.84 -3.54 -2.58
N GLY A 7 -1.07 -2.66 -3.56
CA GLY A 7 -2.39 -2.08 -3.83
C GLY A 7 -3.45 -3.15 -4.09
N GLU A 8 -3.16 -4.10 -4.99
CA GLU A 8 -4.05 -5.22 -5.31
C GLU A 8 -4.31 -6.12 -4.10
N ALA A 9 -3.26 -6.48 -3.36
CA ALA A 9 -3.37 -7.25 -2.12
C ALA A 9 -4.26 -6.53 -1.10
N GLY A 10 -4.12 -5.21 -0.98
CA GLY A 10 -5.01 -4.37 -0.18
C GLY A 10 -6.48 -4.51 -0.57
N GLN A 11 -6.79 -4.43 -1.87
CA GLN A 11 -8.18 -4.59 -2.36
C GLN A 11 -8.76 -5.96 -1.99
N VAL A 12 -7.97 -7.03 -2.09
CA VAL A 12 -8.39 -8.37 -1.65
C VAL A 12 -8.73 -8.38 -0.17
N VAL A 13 -7.91 -7.78 0.69
CA VAL A 13 -8.16 -7.71 2.13
C VAL A 13 -9.42 -6.87 2.44
N ALA A 14 -9.61 -5.74 1.75
CA ALA A 14 -10.82 -4.92 1.88
C ALA A 14 -12.09 -5.71 1.51
N MET A 15 -12.06 -6.46 0.41
CA MET A 15 -13.17 -7.33 0.00
C MET A 15 -13.45 -8.42 1.05
N LEU A 16 -12.42 -9.08 1.59
CA LEU A 16 -12.57 -10.09 2.65
C LEU A 16 -13.12 -9.47 3.95
N ALA A 17 -12.84 -8.20 4.21
CA ALA A 17 -13.41 -7.44 5.34
C ALA A 17 -14.87 -7.00 5.09
N GLY A 18 -15.42 -7.21 3.89
CA GLY A 18 -16.75 -6.74 3.50
C GLY A 18 -16.80 -5.23 3.25
N LEU A 19 -15.66 -4.61 2.89
CA LEU A 19 -15.57 -3.21 2.53
C LEU A 19 -15.64 -3.07 1.01
N GLU A 20 -16.15 -1.93 0.56
CA GLU A 20 -16.08 -1.55 -0.85
C GLU A 20 -14.61 -1.25 -1.23
N PRO A 21 -14.13 -1.73 -2.39
CA PRO A 21 -12.80 -1.42 -2.89
C PRO A 21 -12.51 0.09 -2.91
N GLU A 22 -11.39 0.49 -2.31
CA GLU A 22 -10.98 1.89 -2.28
C GLU A 22 -10.54 2.33 -3.69
N GLN A 23 -11.07 3.45 -4.19
CA GLN A 23 -10.53 4.07 -5.39
C GLN A 23 -9.19 4.76 -5.06
N PRO A 24 -8.05 4.32 -5.62
CA PRO A 24 -6.75 4.86 -5.25
C PRO A 24 -6.65 6.35 -5.58
N SER A 25 -6.16 7.17 -4.65
CA SER A 25 -5.89 8.59 -4.88
C SER A 25 -4.81 8.79 -5.96
N LYS A 26 -4.63 10.04 -6.44
CA LYS A 26 -3.55 10.36 -7.38
C LYS A 26 -2.18 10.09 -6.78
N ASP A 27 -2.00 10.38 -5.49
CA ASP A 27 -0.72 10.18 -4.80
C ASP A 27 -0.38 8.70 -4.68
N ILE A 28 -1.37 7.84 -4.36
CA ILE A 28 -1.19 6.39 -4.37
C ILE A 28 -0.78 5.91 -5.76
N ARG A 29 -1.42 6.39 -6.82
CA ARG A 29 -1.09 5.97 -8.21
C ARG A 29 0.29 6.44 -8.64
N ASN A 30 0.67 7.66 -8.28
CA ASN A 30 1.92 8.29 -8.71
C ASN A 30 3.12 7.99 -7.80
N PHE A 31 2.89 7.35 -6.65
CA PHE A 31 3.93 7.10 -5.65
C PHE A 31 5.23 6.51 -6.24
N PRO A 32 5.22 5.47 -7.11
CA PRO A 32 6.46 4.92 -7.67
C PRO A 32 7.26 5.94 -8.49
N ALA A 33 6.58 6.84 -9.21
CA ALA A 33 7.24 7.88 -9.97
C ALA A 33 7.80 8.98 -9.05
N LEU A 34 6.99 9.43 -8.07
CA LEU A 34 7.36 10.50 -7.16
C LEU A 34 8.50 10.11 -6.21
N ILE A 35 8.49 8.88 -5.68
CA ILE A 35 9.55 8.43 -4.78
C ILE A 35 10.86 8.20 -5.52
N ARG A 36 10.82 7.75 -6.79
CA ARG A 36 12.03 7.56 -7.61
C ARG A 36 12.84 8.84 -7.75
N ASP A 37 12.15 9.97 -7.79
CA ASP A 37 12.76 11.30 -7.95
C ASP A 37 13.16 11.93 -6.58
N ALA A 38 12.95 11.22 -5.47
CA ALA A 38 13.35 11.65 -4.12
C ALA A 38 14.79 11.28 -3.76
N ASP A 39 15.26 11.81 -2.61
CA ASP A 39 16.57 11.48 -2.04
C ASP A 39 16.71 9.97 -1.80
N ALA A 40 17.95 9.46 -1.92
CA ALA A 40 18.24 8.03 -1.84
C ALA A 40 17.70 7.38 -0.56
N TRP A 41 17.85 8.03 0.60
CA TRP A 41 17.38 7.49 1.88
C TRP A 41 15.85 7.31 1.94
N ARG A 42 15.08 8.18 1.26
CA ARG A 42 13.60 8.05 1.18
C ARG A 42 13.21 6.88 0.31
N ARG A 43 13.94 6.66 -0.79
CA ARG A 43 13.73 5.51 -1.68
C ARG A 43 14.02 4.20 -0.97
N ASP A 44 15.17 4.12 -0.30
CA ASP A 44 15.58 2.92 0.43
C ASP A 44 14.58 2.58 1.54
N LEU A 45 14.11 3.60 2.28
CA LEU A 45 13.10 3.42 3.31
C LEU A 45 11.73 3.00 2.73
N ALA A 46 11.32 3.58 1.60
CA ALA A 46 10.08 3.20 0.92
C ALA A 46 10.14 1.77 0.33
N ASP A 47 11.28 1.37 -0.22
CA ASP A 47 11.49 0.01 -0.73
C ASP A 47 11.51 -1.02 0.42
N ALA A 48 12.18 -0.70 1.53
CA ALA A 48 12.16 -1.52 2.75
C ALA A 48 10.73 -1.67 3.30
N GLY A 49 10.00 -0.55 3.45
CA GLY A 49 8.61 -0.57 3.88
C GLY A 49 7.71 -1.39 2.94
N CYS A 50 7.95 -1.36 1.62
CA CYS A 50 7.19 -2.18 0.66
C CYS A 50 7.46 -3.67 0.91
N ALA A 51 8.71 -4.03 1.19
CA ALA A 51 9.10 -5.41 1.44
C ALA A 51 8.52 -5.94 2.76
N GLU A 52 8.58 -5.13 3.83
CA GLU A 52 7.98 -5.46 5.13
C GLU A 52 6.46 -5.63 5.03
N LEU A 53 5.78 -4.68 4.38
CA LEU A 53 4.34 -4.76 4.18
C LEU A 53 3.95 -5.99 3.36
N ALA A 54 4.72 -6.34 2.33
CA ALA A 54 4.48 -7.58 1.57
C ALA A 54 4.64 -8.84 2.44
N ALA A 55 5.67 -8.87 3.30
CA ALA A 55 5.94 -9.98 4.20
C ALA A 55 4.83 -10.21 5.25
N VAL A 56 4.06 -9.17 5.59
CA VAL A 56 2.87 -9.28 6.44
C VAL A 56 1.62 -9.67 5.63
N MET A 57 1.43 -9.02 4.48
CA MET A 57 0.22 -9.18 3.65
C MET A 57 0.09 -10.60 3.07
N GLU A 58 1.17 -11.18 2.55
CA GLU A 58 1.13 -12.51 1.90
C GLU A 58 0.66 -13.63 2.84
N PRO A 59 1.25 -13.84 4.03
CA PRO A 59 0.76 -14.84 4.97
C PRO A 59 -0.60 -14.44 5.56
N GLY A 60 -0.85 -13.14 5.79
CA GLY A 60 -2.13 -12.65 6.30
C GLY A 60 -3.30 -13.01 5.38
N ILE A 61 -3.17 -12.72 4.07
CA ILE A 61 -4.18 -13.08 3.06
C ILE A 61 -4.33 -14.60 2.98
N SER A 62 -3.23 -15.35 2.97
CA SER A 62 -3.27 -16.81 2.92
C SER A 62 -4.06 -17.40 4.10
N ALA A 63 -3.87 -16.86 5.30
CA ALA A 63 -4.61 -17.26 6.50
C ALA A 63 -6.11 -16.91 6.38
N LEU A 64 -6.44 -15.70 5.92
CA LEU A 64 -7.84 -15.28 5.73
C LEU A 64 -8.57 -16.16 4.72
N LEU A 65 -7.92 -16.48 3.59
CA LEU A 65 -8.47 -17.38 2.58
C LEU A 65 -8.68 -18.79 3.13
N ALA A 66 -7.76 -19.30 3.95
CA ALA A 66 -7.92 -20.61 4.60
C ALA A 66 -9.06 -20.65 5.62
N ILE A 67 -9.28 -19.57 6.38
CA ILE A 67 -10.41 -19.43 7.30
C ILE A 67 -11.73 -19.39 6.51
N ASN A 68 -11.79 -18.55 5.47
CA ASN A 68 -12.97 -18.41 4.61
C ASN A 68 -13.34 -19.73 3.90
N ALA A 69 -12.33 -20.46 3.41
CA ALA A 69 -12.54 -21.77 2.78
C ALA A 69 -13.13 -22.83 3.72
N ARG A 70 -12.95 -22.67 5.04
CA ARG A 70 -13.57 -23.53 6.07
C ARG A 70 -14.97 -23.07 6.47
N GLY A 71 -15.50 -22.01 5.86
CA GLY A 71 -16.81 -21.43 6.17
C GLY A 71 -16.83 -20.60 7.46
N ALA A 72 -15.67 -20.30 8.05
CA ALA A 72 -15.57 -19.45 9.22
C ALA A 72 -15.52 -17.96 8.83
N ASP A 73 -16.03 -17.10 9.69
CA ASP A 73 -16.02 -15.65 9.46
C ASP A 73 -14.60 -15.09 9.63
N CYS A 74 -14.00 -14.65 8.51
CA CYS A 74 -12.69 -14.01 8.51
C CYS A 74 -12.75 -12.48 8.56
N LYS A 75 -13.95 -11.86 8.52
CA LYS A 75 -14.11 -10.41 8.39
C LYS A 75 -13.43 -9.61 9.50
N PRO A 76 -13.51 -9.99 10.79
CA PRO A 76 -12.84 -9.22 11.85
C PRO A 76 -11.33 -9.17 11.68
N ALA A 77 -10.72 -10.31 11.31
CA ALA A 77 -9.28 -10.40 11.06
C ALA A 77 -8.88 -9.67 9.78
N ALA A 78 -9.69 -9.75 8.72
CA ALA A 78 -9.48 -9.01 7.49
C ALA A 78 -9.55 -7.49 7.71
N LEU A 79 -10.50 -7.02 8.53
CA LEU A 79 -10.62 -5.61 8.88
C LEU A 79 -9.40 -5.10 9.65
N ALA A 80 -8.83 -5.90 10.55
CA ALA A 80 -7.61 -5.56 11.25
C ALA A 80 -6.42 -5.43 10.29
N LEU A 81 -6.21 -6.43 9.42
CA LEU A 81 -5.14 -6.39 8.42
C LEU A 81 -5.31 -5.23 7.44
N TRP A 82 -6.54 -4.92 7.03
CA TRP A 82 -6.83 -3.77 6.17
C TRP A 82 -6.42 -2.45 6.83
N ARG A 83 -6.71 -2.29 8.13
CA ARG A 83 -6.34 -1.08 8.88
C ARG A 83 -4.83 -0.91 8.99
N GLU A 84 -4.10 -1.99 9.23
CA GLU A 84 -2.64 -1.96 9.23
C GLU A 84 -2.08 -1.61 7.84
N PHE A 85 -2.67 -2.17 6.79
CA PHE A 85 -2.28 -1.88 5.42
C PHE A 85 -2.47 -0.39 5.06
N ILE A 86 -3.63 0.21 5.35
CA ILE A 86 -3.86 1.63 5.06
C ILE A 86 -2.95 2.54 5.87
N ALA A 87 -2.65 2.18 7.13
CA ALA A 87 -1.77 2.96 7.99
C ALA A 87 -0.32 2.92 7.48
N ALA A 88 0.19 1.72 7.15
CA ALA A 88 1.50 1.54 6.56
C ALA A 88 1.62 2.29 5.22
N ARG A 89 0.61 2.15 4.34
CA ARG A 89 0.57 2.85 3.06
C ARG A 89 0.59 4.36 3.22
N ALA A 90 -0.17 4.90 4.19
CA ALA A 90 -0.18 6.32 4.49
C ALA A 90 1.20 6.81 4.95
N ALA A 91 1.86 6.10 5.86
CA ALA A 91 3.21 6.43 6.31
C ALA A 91 4.22 6.42 5.15
N MET A 92 4.06 5.52 4.17
CA MET A 92 4.91 5.49 2.98
C MET A 92 4.68 6.71 2.08
N LEU A 93 3.43 7.17 1.94
CA LEU A 93 3.12 8.39 1.19
C LEU A 93 3.74 9.64 1.84
N GLU A 94 3.89 9.67 3.16
CA GLU A 94 4.57 10.76 3.88
C GLU A 94 6.08 10.84 3.59
N LEU A 95 6.69 9.78 3.02
CA LEU A 95 8.07 9.81 2.55
C LEU A 95 8.23 10.60 1.26
N LEU A 96 7.15 10.89 0.54
CA LEU A 96 7.22 11.70 -0.66
C LEU A 96 7.74 13.10 -0.31
N PRO A 97 8.61 13.69 -1.16
CA PRO A 97 8.95 15.09 -1.00
C PRO A 97 7.66 15.92 -1.05
N PRO A 98 7.53 16.97 -0.22
CA PRO A 98 6.42 17.89 -0.35
C PRO A 98 6.38 18.39 -1.80
N SER A 99 5.20 18.38 -2.41
CA SER A 99 4.97 18.89 -3.76
C SER A 99 5.58 20.30 -3.89
N GLY A 100 6.78 20.41 -4.49
CA GLY A 100 7.56 21.64 -4.51
C GLY A 100 6.77 22.81 -5.12
N THR A 101 7.14 24.08 -4.94
CA THR A 101 8.41 24.62 -5.48
C THR A 101 8.98 23.74 -6.60
N LEU A 102 8.14 23.43 -7.60
CA LEU A 102 8.64 23.05 -8.91
C LEU A 102 9.56 24.18 -9.37
N GLY A 103 10.87 23.91 -9.40
CA GLY A 103 11.82 24.69 -10.19
C GLY A 103 11.31 24.84 -11.62
N PRO A 104 11.68 25.91 -12.32
CA PRO A 104 10.96 26.40 -13.49
C PRO A 104 10.75 25.29 -14.51
N ARG A 105 9.50 25.19 -14.99
CA ARG A 105 9.13 24.31 -16.10
C ARG A 105 10.13 24.53 -17.22
N ARG A 106 10.85 23.47 -17.59
CA ARG A 106 11.60 23.45 -18.85
C ARG A 106 10.59 23.48 -19.99
N SER A 107 10.29 24.69 -20.46
CA SER A 107 9.64 24.92 -21.74
C SER A 107 10.58 24.39 -22.82
N ALA A 108 10.05 23.58 -23.72
CA ALA A 108 10.73 23.05 -24.91
C ALA A 108 11.11 24.17 -25.88
#